data_AF-A0A1M7MXZ0-F1
#
_entry.id   AF-A0A1M7MXZ0-F1
#
_cell.length_a   1.000
_cell.length_b   1.000
_cell.length_c   1.000
_cell.angle_alpha   90.00
_cell.angle_beta   90.00
_cell.angle_gamma   90.00
#
_symmetry.space_group_name_H-M   'P 1'
#
loop_
_entity.id
_entity.type
_entity.pdbx_description
1 polymer ?
#
loop_
_entity_poly.entity_id
_entity_poly.type
_entity_poly.pdbx_seq_one_letter_code
_entity_poly.pdbx_strand_id
1 'polypeptide(L)'
;MIVSSFQSQYGIRLYSQTFKEMKWDEFSALLKGISPDTPLGKIVEIRSENNKDTLKYFTKQQHKLRNEWRSKNIRKIEMDKKTFDEAMKAWENVFVSMAKR
;
A
#
# COMPACT_ATOMS: atom_id res chain seq x y z
N MET A 1 3.18 -0.21 13.57
CA MET A 1 2.33 -1.22 12.88
C MET A 1 3.13 -2.43 12.43
N ILE A 2 4.12 -2.29 11.52
CA ILE A 2 4.92 -3.44 11.07
C ILE A 2 5.76 -4.00 12.23
N VAL A 3 6.57 -3.16 12.90
CA VAL A 3 7.37 -3.54 14.08
C VAL A 3 6.55 -4.26 15.16
N SER A 4 5.41 -3.67 15.54
CA SER A 4 4.52 -4.25 16.55
C SER A 4 3.91 -5.59 16.12
N SER A 5 3.68 -5.81 14.82
CA SER A 5 3.13 -7.07 14.30
C SER A 5 4.19 -8.18 14.30
N PHE A 6 5.41 -7.84 13.89
CA PHE A 6 6.54 -8.78 13.98
C PHE A 6 6.87 -9.15 15.42
N GLN A 7 6.84 -8.17 16.34
CA GLN A 7 7.08 -8.43 17.75
C GLN A 7 5.98 -9.29 18.38
N SER A 8 4.70 -9.02 18.08
CA SER A 8 3.58 -9.76 18.68
C SER A 8 3.44 -11.18 18.12
N GLN A 9 3.64 -11.38 16.82
CA GLN A 9 3.45 -12.69 16.19
C GLN A 9 4.70 -13.57 16.24
N TYR A 10 5.88 -12.99 16.01
CA TYR A 10 7.12 -13.76 15.86
C TYR A 10 8.15 -13.48 16.97
N GLY A 11 7.89 -12.53 17.87
CA GLY A 11 8.87 -12.11 18.87
C GLY A 11 10.06 -11.32 18.31
N ILE A 12 10.01 -10.96 17.02
CA ILE A 12 11.14 -10.35 16.31
C ILE A 12 11.18 -8.84 16.53
N ARG A 13 12.33 -8.36 17.01
CA ARG A 13 12.65 -6.94 17.11
C ARG A 13 13.32 -6.46 15.83
N LEU A 14 12.58 -5.74 14.98
CA LEU A 14 13.08 -5.26 13.67
C LEU A 14 14.27 -4.29 13.73
N TYR A 15 14.59 -3.74 14.90
CA TYR A 15 15.78 -2.87 15.08
C TYR A 15 16.95 -3.59 15.76
N SER A 16 16.82 -4.89 16.01
CA SER A 16 17.90 -5.70 16.59
C SER A 16 19.02 -5.98 15.60
N GLN A 17 20.20 -6.29 16.12
CA GLN A 17 21.33 -6.70 15.30
C GLN A 17 21.03 -7.99 14.53
N THR A 18 20.33 -8.94 15.15
CA THR A 18 19.86 -10.19 14.53
C THR A 18 18.98 -9.93 13.30
N PHE A 19 18.15 -8.90 13.32
CA PHE A 19 17.35 -8.55 12.14
C PHE A 19 18.21 -8.00 10.99
N LYS A 20 19.31 -7.30 11.27
CA LYS A 20 20.19 -6.77 10.21
C LYS A 20 20.85 -7.89 9.40
N GLU A 21 21.00 -9.06 9.99
CA GLU A 21 21.59 -10.25 9.36
C GLU A 21 20.53 -11.12 8.65
N MET A 22 19.23 -10.78 8.79
CA MET A 22 18.14 -11.52 8.17
C MET A 22 18.14 -11.35 6.65
N LYS A 23 17.95 -12.46 5.93
CA LYS A 23 17.82 -12.44 4.47
C LYS A 23 16.48 -11.82 4.06
N TRP A 24 16.49 -11.10 2.93
CA TRP A 24 15.28 -10.48 2.39
C TRP A 24 14.15 -11.48 2.13
N ASP A 25 14.47 -12.69 1.65
CA ASP A 25 13.48 -13.72 1.37
C ASP A 25 12.78 -14.21 2.63
N GLU A 26 13.52 -14.33 3.74
CA GLU A 26 12.99 -14.70 5.04
C GLU A 26 12.08 -13.60 5.59
N PHE A 27 12.54 -12.35 5.57
CA PHE A 27 11.69 -11.21 5.94
C PHE A 27 10.41 -11.16 5.10
N SER A 28 10.52 -11.37 3.79
CA SER A 28 9.39 -11.38 2.86
C SER A 28 8.41 -12.51 3.15
N ALA A 29 8.90 -13.70 3.49
CA ALA A 29 8.07 -14.83 3.88
C ALA A 29 7.32 -14.53 5.20
N LEU A 30 8.01 -14.00 6.20
CA LEU A 30 7.41 -13.61 7.48
C LEU A 30 6.35 -12.51 7.31
N LEU A 31 6.62 -11.51 6.46
CA LEU A 31 5.67 -10.44 6.16
C LEU A 31 4.40 -10.96 5.47
N LYS A 32 4.54 -11.89 4.52
CA LYS A 32 3.40 -12.54 3.85
C LYS A 32 2.58 -13.42 4.79
N GLY A 33 3.23 -14.02 5.80
CA GLY A 33 2.60 -14.85 6.83
C GLY A 33 1.96 -14.07 7.99
N ILE A 34 1.92 -12.74 7.95
CA ILE A 34 1.29 -11.93 8.99
C ILE A 34 -0.19 -12.32 9.13
N SER A 35 -0.60 -12.66 10.35
CA SER A 35 -1.97 -13.00 10.69
C SER A 35 -2.86 -11.76 10.74
N PRO A 36 -4.16 -11.87 10.40
CA PRO A 36 -5.16 -10.82 10.62
C PRO A 36 -5.20 -10.31 12.06
N ASP A 37 -4.87 -11.13 13.05
CA ASP A 37 -4.91 -10.72 14.48
C ASP A 37 -3.68 -9.91 14.94
N THR A 38 -2.91 -9.37 14.00
CA THR A 38 -1.84 -8.41 14.30
C THR A 38 -2.28 -6.98 14.03
N PRO A 39 -1.60 -5.97 14.59
CA PRO A 39 -1.89 -4.57 14.25
C PRO A 39 -1.84 -4.28 12.75
N LEU A 40 -0.92 -4.90 12.00
CA LEU A 40 -0.85 -4.80 10.54
C LEU A 40 -1.99 -5.55 9.87
N GLY A 41 -2.24 -6.79 10.29
CA GLY A 41 -3.32 -7.65 9.78
C GLY A 41 -4.68 -6.96 9.85
N LYS A 42 -5.05 -6.43 11.03
CA LYS A 42 -6.32 -5.71 11.24
C LYS A 42 -6.48 -4.51 10.31
N ILE A 43 -5.40 -3.75 10.09
CA ILE A 43 -5.44 -2.58 9.20
C ILE A 43 -5.57 -3.00 7.73
N VAL A 44 -4.86 -4.06 7.31
CA VAL A 44 -4.99 -4.62 5.96
C VAL A 44 -6.40 -5.13 5.73
N GLU A 45 -6.96 -5.90 6.67
CA GLU A 45 -8.33 -6.44 6.62
C GLU A 45 -9.37 -5.33 6.43
N ILE A 46 -9.31 -4.26 7.24
CA ILE A 46 -10.22 -3.11 7.09
C ILE A 46 -10.08 -2.46 5.71
N ARG A 47 -8.87 -2.36 5.16
CA ARG A 47 -8.61 -1.67 3.89
C ARG A 47 -8.97 -2.52 2.68
N SER A 48 -8.79 -3.83 2.76
CA SER A 48 -9.10 -4.78 1.68
C SER A 48 -10.57 -5.18 1.63
N GLU A 49 -11.33 -4.98 2.72
CA GLU A 49 -12.72 -5.39 2.79
C GLU A 49 -13.63 -4.72 1.73
N ASN A 50 -14.39 -5.56 1.04
CA ASN A 50 -15.31 -5.24 -0.06
C ASN A 50 -16.70 -5.86 0.11
N ASN A 51 -16.88 -6.85 0.98
CA ASN A 51 -18.16 -7.46 1.26
C ASN A 51 -19.10 -6.46 1.93
N LYS A 52 -20.24 -6.19 1.27
CA LYS A 52 -21.23 -5.22 1.75
C LYS A 52 -21.81 -5.61 3.11
N ASP A 53 -21.98 -6.90 3.39
CA ASP A 53 -22.55 -7.34 4.65
C ASP A 53 -21.58 -7.13 5.81
N THR A 54 -20.29 -7.39 5.62
CA THR A 54 -19.26 -7.05 6.62
C THR A 54 -19.17 -5.55 6.85
N LEU A 55 -19.21 -4.76 5.76
CA LEU A 55 -19.08 -3.30 5.82
C LEU A 55 -20.23 -2.63 6.58
N LYS A 56 -21.43 -3.23 6.63
CA LYS A 56 -22.56 -2.68 7.42
C LYS A 56 -22.27 -2.62 8.91
N TYR A 57 -21.43 -3.52 9.41
CA TYR A 57 -21.08 -3.62 10.82
C TYR A 57 -19.79 -2.89 11.18
N PHE A 58 -19.15 -2.22 10.22
CA PHE A 58 -17.96 -1.44 10.50
C PHE A 58 -18.28 -0.26 11.42
N THR A 59 -17.39 -0.04 12.39
CA THR A 59 -17.40 1.17 13.21
C THR A 59 -17.07 2.40 12.37
N LYS A 60 -17.45 3.59 12.87
CA LYS A 60 -17.09 4.88 12.24
C LYS A 60 -15.58 5.01 11.99
N GLN A 61 -14.75 4.51 12.91
CA GLN A 61 -13.29 4.56 12.78
C GLN A 61 -12.78 3.64 11.67
N GLN A 62 -13.33 2.42 11.54
CA GLN A 62 -12.96 1.50 10.45
C GLN A 62 -13.34 2.07 9.08
N HIS A 63 -14.53 2.66 8.95
CA HIS A 63 -14.92 3.37 7.74
C HIS A 63 -13.98 4.52 7.41
N LYS A 64 -13.60 5.34 8.39
CA LYS A 64 -12.64 6.44 8.21
C LYS A 64 -11.30 5.93 7.68
N LEU A 65 -10.72 4.91 8.32
CA LEU A 65 -9.44 4.32 7.93
C LEU A 65 -9.47 3.79 6.48
N ARG A 66 -10.55 3.10 6.12
CA ARG A 66 -10.75 2.56 4.77
C ARG A 66 -10.93 3.66 3.73
N ASN A 67 -11.74 4.67 4.02
CA ASN A 67 -12.04 5.76 3.08
C ASN A 67 -10.79 6.62 2.83
N GLU A 68 -10.04 6.96 3.87
CA GLU A 68 -8.77 7.69 3.74
C GLU A 68 -7.77 6.94 2.84
N TRP A 69 -7.67 5.62 3.00
CA TRP A 69 -6.83 4.78 2.14
C TRP A 69 -7.28 4.82 0.68
N ARG A 70 -8.57 4.68 0.42
CA ARG A 70 -9.13 4.72 -0.94
C ARG A 70 -8.95 6.08 -1.60
N SER A 71 -9.22 7.17 -0.88
CA SER A 71 -9.02 8.53 -1.40
C SER A 71 -7.56 8.79 -1.77
N LYS A 72 -6.60 8.28 -0.98
CA LYS A 72 -5.18 8.37 -1.33
C LYS A 72 -4.83 7.60 -2.61
N ASN A 73 -5.36 6.39 -2.77
CA ASN A 73 -5.11 5.59 -3.97
C ASN A 73 -5.74 6.22 -5.23
N ILE A 74 -6.95 6.78 -5.12
CA ILE A 74 -7.61 7.49 -6.23
C ILE A 74 -6.77 8.69 -6.65
N ARG A 75 -6.34 9.54 -5.70
CA ARG A 75 -5.48 10.70 -5.99
C ARG A 75 -4.16 10.28 -6.66
N LYS A 76 -3.56 9.17 -6.23
CA LYS A 76 -2.34 8.65 -6.86
C LYS A 76 -2.59 8.26 -8.31
N ILE A 77 -3.67 7.52 -8.59
CA ILE A 77 -4.05 7.12 -9.95
C ILE A 77 -4.33 8.35 -10.82
N GLU A 78 -5.02 9.36 -10.30
CA GLU A 78 -5.30 10.61 -11.02
C GLU A 78 -4.01 11.39 -11.34
N MET A 79 -3.09 11.48 -10.38
CA MET A 79 -1.77 12.08 -10.60
C MET A 79 -0.98 11.32 -11.66
N ASP A 80 -0.90 9.99 -11.55
CA ASP A 80 -0.17 9.14 -12.50
C ASP A 80 -0.73 9.31 -13.94
N LYS A 81 -2.06 9.37 -14.10
CA LYS A 81 -2.70 9.66 -15.39
C LYS A 81 -2.34 11.04 -15.94
N LYS A 82 -2.43 12.07 -15.10
CA LYS A 82 -2.10 13.45 -15.53
C LYS A 82 -0.63 13.54 -15.96
N THR A 83 0.28 12.94 -15.19
CA THR A 83 1.71 12.89 -15.51
C THR A 83 1.96 12.11 -16.81
N PHE A 84 1.22 11.02 -17.04
CA PHE A 84 1.29 10.29 -18.30
C PHE A 84 0.80 11.13 -19.50
N ASP A 85 -0.34 11.82 -19.37
CA ASP A 85 -0.89 12.67 -20.43
C ASP A 85 0.03 13.86 -20.76
N GLU A 86 0.64 14.47 -19.74
CA GLU A 86 1.65 15.53 -19.90
C GLU A 86 2.89 15.02 -20.64
N ALA A 87 3.38 13.82 -20.28
CA ALA A 87 4.49 13.19 -20.98
C ALA A 87 4.13 12.92 -22.44
N MET A 88 2.96 12.34 -22.73
CA MET A 88 2.52 12.05 -24.09
C MET A 88 2.38 13.31 -24.96
N LYS A 89 1.86 14.41 -24.41
CA LYS A 89 1.82 15.70 -25.12
C LYS A 89 3.21 16.25 -25.44
N ALA A 90 4.16 16.09 -24.52
CA ALA A 90 5.55 16.50 -24.78
C ALA A 90 6.16 15.69 -25.93
N TRP A 91 5.92 14.37 -25.96
CA TRP A 91 6.33 13.50 -27.07
C TRP A 91 5.67 13.89 -28.39
N GLU A 92 4.37 14.14 -28.41
CA GLU A 92 3.64 14.59 -29.60
C GLU A 92 4.25 15.87 -30.19
N ASN A 93 4.52 16.87 -29.34
CA ASN A 93 5.16 18.11 -29.77
C ASN A 93 6.56 17.90 -30.36
N VAL A 94 7.33 16.96 -29.80
CA VAL A 94 8.65 16.58 -30.33
C VAL A 94 8.50 15.96 -31.73
N PHE A 95 7.59 15.02 -31.94
CA PHE A 95 7.32 14.44 -33.26
C PHE A 95 6.84 15.49 -34.29
N VAL A 96 5.90 16.36 -33.89
CA VAL A 96 5.42 17.45 -34.76
C VAL A 96 6.57 18.39 -35.14
N SER A 97 7.48 18.70 -34.21
CA SER A 97 8.62 19.57 -34.50
C SER A 97 9.64 18.91 -35.45
N MET A 98 9.79 17.59 -35.40
CA MET A 98 10.66 16.83 -36.31
C MET A 98 10.06 16.71 -37.71
N ALA A 99 8.74 16.56 -37.83
CA ALA A 99 8.04 16.48 -39.11
C ALA A 99 7.90 17.82 -39.85
N LYS A 100 8.13 18.95 -39.15
CA LYS A 100 8.12 20.31 -39.73
C LYS A 100 9.50 20.77 -40.23
N ARG A 101 10.53 19.93 -40.15
CA ARG A 101 11.81 20.11 -40.87
C ARG A 101 11.78 19.34 -42.18
#